data_AF-A0AA35SWT0-F1
#
_entry.id   AF-A0AA35SWT0-F1
#
_cell.length_a   1.000
_cell.length_b   1.000
_cell.length_c   1.000
_cell.angle_alpha   90.00
_cell.angle_beta   90.00
_cell.angle_gamma   90.00
#
_symmetry.space_group_name_H-M   'P 1'
#
loop_
_entity.id
_entity.type
_entity.pdbx_description
1 polymer ?
#
loop_
_entity_poly.entity_id
_entity_poly.type
_entity_poly.pdbx_seq_one_letter_code
_entity_poly.pdbx_strand_id
1 'polypeptide(L)' 'DPFNRNLHVRRPYSVPGPNSLWHIDGHHKCVRWRFITHAGIDGYSRMIVFMRCSTNNRSSTVLNAFLEGIQ' A
#
# COMPACT_ATOMS: atom_id res chain seq x y z
N ASP A 1 27.06 24.53 -9.89
CA ASP A 1 26.74 24.50 -8.45
C ASP A 1 27.17 23.13 -7.91
N PRO A 2 28.06 23.05 -6.89
CA PRO A 2 28.55 21.78 -6.35
C PRO A 2 27.48 20.99 -5.57
N PHE A 3 26.25 21.50 -5.47
CA PHE A 3 25.10 20.81 -4.86
C PHE A 3 24.11 20.26 -5.90
N ASN A 4 24.59 19.69 -7.00
CA ASN A 4 23.73 18.87 -7.88
C ASN A 4 23.36 17.56 -7.17
N ARG A 5 22.48 17.68 -6.18
CA ARG A 5 21.75 16.58 -5.56
C ARG A 5 20.91 15.99 -6.69
N ASN A 6 21.15 14.74 -7.05
CA ASN A 6 20.32 13.98 -8.01
C ASN A 6 18.87 13.94 -7.50
N LEU A 7 18.11 15.00 -7.78
CA LEU A 7 16.70 15.10 -7.48
C LEU A 7 15.99 14.07 -8.36
N HIS A 8 15.64 12.94 -7.76
CA HIS A 8 14.75 11.98 -8.40
C HIS A 8 13.40 12.65 -8.62
N VAL A 9 13.20 13.15 -9.84
CA VAL A 9 11.90 13.66 -10.28
C VAL A 9 10.93 12.47 -10.26
N ARG A 10 9.91 12.55 -9.40
CA ARG A 10 8.84 11.55 -9.36
C ARG A 10 8.15 11.55 -10.72
N ARG A 11 7.99 10.38 -11.32
CA ARG A 11 7.19 10.26 -12.55
C ARG A 11 5.75 10.69 -12.25
N PRO A 12 5.11 11.48 -13.13
CA PRO A 12 3.69 11.75 -13.00
C PRO A 12 2.97 10.39 -13.02
N TYR A 13 2.22 10.13 -11.96
CA TYR A 13 1.45 8.90 -11.80
C TYR A 13 -0.03 9.26 -11.86
N SER A 14 -0.73 8.75 -12.86
CA SER A 14 -2.18 8.85 -12.98
C SER A 14 -2.78 7.49 -13.29
N VAL A 15 -4.01 7.29 -12.80
CA VAL A 15 -4.88 6.16 -13.16
C VAL A 15 -6.23 6.73 -13.59
N PRO A 16 -7.06 5.98 -14.35
CA PRO A 16 -8.27 6.53 -15.00
C PRO A 16 -9.33 7.12 -14.06
N GLY A 17 -9.37 6.73 -12.78
CA GLY A 17 -10.34 7.23 -11.81
C GLY A 17 -10.34 6.46 -10.48
N PRO A 18 -11.20 6.84 -9.51
CA PRO A 18 -11.36 6.09 -8.25
C PRO A 18 -11.67 4.62 -8.52
N ASN A 19 -11.11 3.72 -7.72
CA ASN A 19 -11.28 2.26 -7.82
C ASN A 19 -10.82 1.62 -9.14
N SER A 20 -10.11 2.36 -10.00
CA SER A 20 -9.52 1.79 -11.23
C SER A 20 -8.29 0.93 -10.96
N LEU A 21 -7.56 1.19 -9.86
CA LEU A 21 -6.40 0.42 -9.43
C LEU A 21 -6.16 0.64 -7.94
N TRP A 22 -5.94 -0.45 -7.18
CA TRP A 22 -5.51 -0.38 -5.79
C TRP A 22 -4.05 -0.83 -5.64
N HIS A 23 -3.28 -0.13 -4.82
CA HIS A 23 -1.95 -0.53 -4.38
C HIS A 23 -2.05 -1.25 -3.04
N ILE A 24 -1.56 -2.48 -2.96
CA ILE A 24 -1.54 -3.26 -1.72
C ILE A 24 -0.09 -3.53 -1.33
N ASP A 25 0.26 -3.23 -0.08
CA ASP A 25 1.61 -3.45 0.46
C ASP A 25 1.57 -4.02 1.88
N GLY A 26 2.60 -4.81 2.21
CA GLY A 26 2.83 -5.40 3.52
C GLY A 26 3.97 -4.71 4.26
N HIS A 27 3.65 -3.99 5.33
CA HIS A 27 4.63 -3.26 6.11
C HIS A 27 5.28 -4.14 7.19
N HIS A 28 6.59 -4.37 7.07
CA HIS A 28 7.34 -5.32 7.91
C HIS A 28 8.19 -4.71 9.03
N LYS A 29 8.10 -3.40 9.33
CA LYS A 29 8.95 -2.78 10.38
C LYS A 29 8.78 -3.43 11.76
N CYS A 30 7.60 -3.99 12.05
CA CYS A 30 7.30 -4.65 13.32
C CYS A 30 7.39 -6.19 13.28
N VAL A 31 8.01 -6.76 12.23
CA VAL A 31 8.08 -8.21 12.03
C VAL A 31 8.81 -8.95 13.14
N ARG A 32 9.73 -8.28 13.86
CA ARG A 32 10.42 -8.84 15.04
C ARG A 32 9.44 -9.26 16.14
N TRP A 33 8.30 -8.58 16.26
CA TRP A 33 7.20 -8.92 17.17
C TRP A 33 6.07 -9.67 16.47
N ARG A 34 6.36 -10.22 15.29
CA ARG A 34 5.43 -10.91 14.38
C ARG A 34 4.32 -10.02 13.82
N PHE A 35 4.35 -8.70 14.01
CA PHE A 35 3.33 -7.82 13.44
C PHE A 35 3.68 -7.39 12.01
N ILE A 36 2.73 -7.59 11.10
CA ILE A 36 2.78 -7.18 9.70
C ILE A 36 1.50 -6.41 9.40
N THR A 37 1.65 -5.17 8.94
CA THR A 37 0.51 -4.31 8.58
C THR A 37 0.29 -4.38 7.08
N HIS A 38 -0.82 -4.97 6.65
CA HIS A 38 -1.26 -4.99 5.26
C HIS A 38 -2.18 -3.80 5.03
N ALA A 39 -1.95 -3.02 3.98
CA ALA A 39 -2.82 -1.90 3.63
C ALA A 39 -3.05 -1.83 2.13
N GLY A 40 -4.26 -1.44 1.76
CA GLY A 40 -4.64 -1.11 0.40
C GLY A 40 -4.88 0.40 0.26
N ILE A 41 -4.42 1.01 -0.84
CA ILE A 41 -4.64 2.42 -1.16
C ILE A 41 -5.19 2.54 -2.58
N ASP A 42 -6.23 3.34 -2.76
CA ASP A 42 -6.76 3.68 -4.08
C ASP A 42 -5.74 4.52 -4.86
N GLY A 43 -5.41 4.08 -6.09
CA GLY A 43 -4.37 4.66 -6.93
C GLY A 43 -4.71 6.06 -7.43
N TYR A 44 -5.99 6.43 -7.47
CA TYR A 44 -6.45 7.74 -7.91
C TYR A 44 -6.52 8.74 -6.75
N SER A 45 -7.37 8.46 -5.77
CA SER A 45 -7.67 9.35 -4.64
C SER A 45 -6.62 9.32 -3.54
N ARG A 46 -5.75 8.29 -3.52
CA ARG A 46 -4.80 8.01 -2.44
C ARG A 46 -5.44 7.72 -1.08
N MET A 47 -6.75 7.42 -1.06
CA MET A 47 -7.46 7.01 0.15
C MET A 47 -7.09 5.58 0.53
N ILE A 48 -7.06 5.31 1.83
CA ILE A 48 -6.86 3.96 2.38
C ILE A 48 -8.19 3.20 2.21
N VAL A 49 -8.15 2.09 1.47
CA VAL A 49 -9.33 1.23 1.24
C VAL A 49 -9.43 0.13 2.28
N PHE A 50 -8.30 -0.33 2.84
CA PHE A 50 -8.27 -1.18 4.02
C PHE A 50 -6.92 -1.06 4.74
N MET A 51 -6.89 -1.37 6.03
CA MET A 51 -5.65 -1.48 6.82
C MET A 51 -5.82 -2.56 7.89
N ARG A 52 -5.00 -3.62 7.82
CA ARG A 52 -5.09 -4.77 8.72
C ARG A 52 -3.73 -5.15 9.27
N CYS A 53 -3.59 -5.11 10.60
CA CYS A 53 -2.46 -5.74 11.27
C CYS A 53 -2.70 -7.24 11.45
N SER A 54 -1.69 -8.04 11.16
CA SER A 54 -1.73 -9.50 11.25
C SER A 54 -0.42 -10.05 11.78
N THR A 55 -0.44 -11.33 12.20
CA THR A 55 0.74 -12.01 12.74
C THR A 55 1.53 -12.84 11.70
N ASN A 56 1.17 -12.70 10.41
CA ASN A 56 1.68 -13.53 9.32
C ASN A 56 1.59 -12.79 7.96
N ASN A 57 2.30 -13.30 6.94
CA ASN A 57 2.28 -12.74 5.58
C ASN A 57 1.56 -13.66 4.57
N ARG A 58 0.49 -14.34 4.99
CA ARG A 58 -0.23 -15.27 4.10
C ARG A 58 -1.05 -14.48 3.09
N SER A 59 -1.03 -14.92 1.83
CA SER A 59 -1.87 -14.37 0.77
C SER A 59 -3.37 -14.41 1.12
N SER A 60 -3.82 -15.44 1.85
CA SER A 60 -5.21 -15.53 2.31
C SER A 60 -5.59 -14.43 3.30
N THR A 61 -4.67 -13.99 4.15
CA THR A 61 -4.92 -12.85 5.06
C THR A 61 -5.07 -11.55 4.29
N VAL A 62 -4.24 -11.33 3.26
CA VAL A 62 -4.33 -10.15 2.40
C VAL A 62 -5.60 -10.18 1.54
N LEU A 63 -5.96 -11.36 1.00
CA LEU A 63 -7.20 -11.56 0.25
C LEU A 63 -8.43 -11.23 1.10
N ASN A 64 -8.49 -11.72 2.34
CA ASN A 64 -9.62 -11.41 3.23
C ASN A 64 -9.71 -9.91 3.52
N ALA A 65 -8.59 -9.24 3.79
CA ALA A 65 -8.59 -7.78 3.99
C ALA A 65 -9.04 -7.01 2.74
N PHE A 66 -8.68 -7.50 1.54
CA PHE A 66 -9.18 -6.95 0.28
C PHE A 66 -10.70 -7.17 0.14
N LEU A 67 -11.19 -8.37 0.43
CA LEU A 67 -12.63 -8.69 0.37
C LEU A 67 -13.46 -7.90 1.39
N GLU A 68 -12.90 -7.57 2.55
CA GLU A 68 -13.52 -6.67 3.52
C GLU A 68 -13.55 -5.22 3.00
N GLY A 69 -12.51 -4.76 2.30
CA GLY A 69 -12.42 -3.40 1.77
C GLY A 69 -13.30 -3.11 0.55
N ILE A 70 -13.80 -4.14 -0.14
CA ILE A 70 -14.76 -3.99 -1.25
C ILE A 70 -16.22 -3.96 -0.78
N GLN A 71 -16.50 -4.33 0.47
CA GLN A 71 -17.85 -4.33 1.06
C GLN A 71 -18.27 -2.93 1.45
#